data_AF-A0A9P5NNI8-F1
#
_entry.id   AF-A0A9P5NNI8-F1
#
_cell.length_a   1.000
_cell.length_b   1.000
_cell.length_c   1.000
_cell.angle_alpha   90.00
_cell.angle_beta   90.00
_cell.angle_gamma   90.00
#
_symmetry.space_group_name_H-M   'P 1'
#
loop_
_entity.id
_entity.type
_entity.pdbx_description
1 polymer ?
#
loop_
_entity_poly.entity_id
_entity_poly.type
_entity_poly.pdbx_seq_one_letter_code
_entity_poly.pdbx_strand_id
1 'polypeptide(L)'
;MATSTVASQEELKANRVPLAWRDTCSALLIPLNICRKNNMYKAWECEHERHTYEKCQYDDYIRRMKKLSQLKLAAAEESSE
;
A
#
# COMPACT_ATOMS: atom_id res chain seq x y z
N MET A 1 6.46 -9.71 15.90
CA MET A 1 5.04 -9.38 15.65
C MET A 1 4.83 -9.45 14.17
N ALA A 2 3.92 -10.29 13.68
CA ALA A 2 3.66 -10.38 12.24
C ALA A 2 3.34 -8.98 11.71
N THR A 3 4.20 -8.44 10.86
CA THR A 3 4.02 -7.14 10.22
C THR A 3 2.89 -7.29 9.20
N SER A 4 1.65 -7.35 9.70
CA SER A 4 0.49 -7.14 8.86
C SER A 4 0.59 -5.71 8.34
N THR A 5 0.94 -5.56 7.07
CA THR A 5 0.92 -4.26 6.38
C THR A 5 -0.51 -3.69 6.26
N VAL A 6 -1.50 -4.49 6.68
CA VAL A 6 -2.94 -4.16 6.71
C VAL A 6 -3.34 -3.77 8.14
N ALA A 7 -3.92 -2.58 8.27
CA ALA A 7 -4.49 -2.10 9.53
C ALA A 7 -5.90 -2.65 9.75
N SER A 8 -6.35 -2.71 11.01
CA SER A 8 -7.74 -3.09 11.31
C SER A 8 -8.73 -2.03 10.80
N GLN A 9 -9.98 -2.44 10.56
CA GLN A 9 -11.00 -1.49 10.09
C GLN A 9 -11.27 -0.37 11.11
N GLU A 10 -11.15 -0.67 12.40
CA GLU A 10 -11.31 0.29 13.49
C GLU A 10 -10.19 1.32 13.50
N GLU A 11 -8.94 0.88 13.31
CA GLU A 11 -7.76 1.76 13.21
C GLU A 11 -7.84 2.70 12.01
N LEU A 12 -8.30 2.21 10.85
CA LEU A 12 -8.49 3.02 9.65
C LEU A 12 -9.58 4.08 9.82
N LYS A 13 -10.65 3.74 10.55
CA LYS A 13 -11.72 4.69 10.90
C LYS A 13 -11.22 5.73 11.90
N ALA A 14 -10.51 5.31 12.94
CA ALA A 14 -9.95 6.19 13.96
C ALA A 14 -8.98 7.23 13.35
N ASN A 15 -8.14 6.82 12.41
CA ASN A 15 -7.18 7.69 11.72
C ASN A 15 -7.75 8.40 10.48
N ARG A 16 -9.06 8.26 10.21
CA ARG A 16 -9.77 8.91 9.09
C ARG A 16 -9.08 8.71 7.73
N VAL A 17 -8.57 7.51 7.49
CA VAL A 17 -7.87 7.19 6.22
C VAL A 17 -8.89 7.21 5.06
N PRO A 18 -8.63 7.97 3.97
CA PRO A 18 -9.51 7.99 2.80
C PRO A 18 -9.61 6.62 2.14
N LEU A 19 -10.74 6.34 1.47
CA LEU A 19 -11.01 5.02 0.88
C LEU A 19 -9.94 4.55 -0.11
N ALA A 20 -9.37 5.47 -0.89
CA ALA A 20 -8.32 5.17 -1.86
C ALA A 20 -7.05 4.57 -1.22
N TRP A 21 -6.79 4.88 0.06
CA TRP A 21 -5.58 4.47 0.78
C TRP A 21 -5.83 3.35 1.80
N ARG A 22 -7.01 2.71 1.76
CA ARG A 22 -7.36 1.55 2.58
C ARG A 22 -6.99 0.25 1.86
N ASP A 23 -5.74 0.16 1.47
CA ASP A 23 -5.17 -0.98 0.75
C ASP A 23 -4.39 -1.91 1.69
N THR A 24 -3.67 -2.85 1.10
CA THR A 24 -2.83 -3.81 1.82
C THR A 24 -1.61 -3.18 2.50
N CYS A 25 -1.33 -1.90 2.27
CA CYS A 25 -0.19 -1.15 2.81
C CYS A 25 -0.61 -0.07 3.83
N SER A 26 -1.90 -0.02 4.15
CA SER A 26 -2.51 1.02 4.97
C SER A 26 -1.98 1.11 6.41
N ALA A 27 -1.43 0.03 6.98
CA ALA A 27 -0.80 0.06 8.31
C ALA A 27 0.45 0.94 8.35
N LEU A 28 1.20 1.04 7.24
CA LEU A 28 2.40 1.86 7.13
C LEU A 28 2.07 3.35 6.91
N LEU A 29 0.89 3.64 6.38
CA LEU A 29 0.46 5.01 6.12
C LEU A 29 0.09 5.77 7.40
N ILE A 30 -0.46 5.08 8.40
CA ILE A 30 -0.83 5.67 9.70
C ILE A 30 0.39 6.32 10.39
N PRO A 31 1.51 5.62 10.65
CA PRO A 31 2.69 6.22 11.28
C PRO A 31 3.31 7.32 10.42
N LEU A 32 3.31 7.20 9.10
CA LEU A 32 3.78 8.23 8.19
C LEU A 32 2.98 9.54 8.34
N ASN A 33 1.64 9.45 8.41
CA ASN A 33 0.78 10.62 8.57
C ASN A 33 0.95 11.26 9.96
N ILE A 34 1.16 10.47 11.01
CA ILE A 34 1.48 10.97 12.35
C ILE A 34 2.81 11.73 12.33
N CYS A 35 3.86 11.13 11.75
CA CYS A 35 5.18 11.77 11.63
C CYS A 35 5.10 13.08 10.84
N ARG A 36 4.41 13.09 9.69
CA ARG A 36 4.19 14.30 8.88
C ARG A 36 3.48 15.40 9.65
N LYS A 37 2.44 15.05 10.43
CA LYS A 37 1.69 16.04 11.22
C LYS A 37 2.55 16.62 12.33
N ASN A 38 3.35 15.80 13.02
CA ASN A 38 4.22 16.25 14.10
C ASN A 38 5.35 17.16 13.58
N ASN A 39 5.89 16.85 12.40
CA ASN A 39 7.00 17.56 11.78
C ASN A 39 6.57 18.66 10.80
N MET A 40 5.30 19.06 10.83
CA MET A 40 4.73 20.09 9.95
C MET A 40 5.00 19.86 8.45
N TYR A 41 4.99 18.60 7.99
CA TYR A 41 5.17 18.21 6.59
C TYR A 41 6.50 18.67 5.95
N LYS A 42 7.57 18.79 6.74
CA LYS A 42 8.91 19.00 6.18
C LYS A 42 9.34 17.85 5.27
N ALA A 43 9.97 18.18 4.15
CA ALA A 43 10.29 17.20 3.11
C ALA A 43 11.42 16.23 3.46
N TRP A 44 12.32 16.62 4.37
CA TRP A 44 13.51 15.88 4.79
C TRP A 44 13.33 15.09 6.09
N GLU A 45 12.20 15.26 6.77
CA GLU A 45 11.85 14.49 7.98
C GLU A 45 10.88 13.35 7.59
N CYS A 46 10.92 12.23 8.31
CA CYS A 46 10.09 11.03 8.04
C CYS A 46 10.41 10.26 6.74
N GLU A 47 11.66 10.29 6.26
CA GLU A 47 12.05 9.61 5.01
C GLU A 47 11.95 8.08 5.11
N HIS A 48 12.25 7.52 6.28
CA HIS A 48 12.23 6.07 6.48
C HIS A 48 10.80 5.52 6.38
N GLU A 49 9.85 6.15 7.05
CA GLU A 49 8.43 5.82 7.00
C GLU A 49 7.85 6.03 5.60
N ARG A 50 8.32 7.07 4.88
CA ARG A 50 7.95 7.30 3.48
C ARG A 50 8.43 6.15 2.59
N HIS A 51 9.72 5.83 2.67
CA HIS A 51 10.33 4.82 1.81
C HIS A 51 9.78 3.41 2.08
N THR A 52 9.50 3.08 3.34
CA THR A 52 8.87 1.80 3.70
C THR A 52 7.46 1.68 3.14
N TYR A 53 6.66 2.75 3.18
CA TYR A 53 5.34 2.80 2.55
C TYR A 53 5.42 2.68 1.02
N GLU A 54 6.33 3.41 0.38
CA GLU A 54 6.54 3.38 -1.08
C GLU A 54 6.98 1.99 -1.57
N LYS A 55 7.86 1.32 -0.82
CA LYS A 55 8.26 -0.06 -1.13
C LYS A 55 7.06 -1.01 -1.10
N CYS A 56 6.20 -0.91 -0.09
CA CYS A 56 4.99 -1.74 -0.02
C CYS A 56 4.06 -1.51 -1.23
N GLN A 57 3.86 -0.25 -1.62
CA GLN A 57 3.07 0.11 -2.79
C GLN A 57 3.65 -0.44 -4.10
N TYR A 58 4.98 -0.40 -4.22
CA TYR A 58 5.68 -0.96 -5.36
C TYR A 58 5.51 -2.49 -5.46
N ASP A 59 5.63 -3.19 -4.33
CA ASP A 59 5.44 -4.64 -4.28
C ASP A 59 3.99 -5.02 -4.63
N ASP A 60 2.99 -4.24 -4.19
CA ASP A 60 1.59 -4.43 -4.59
C ASP A 60 1.37 -4.19 -6.09
N TYR A 61 1.99 -3.15 -6.64
CA TYR A 61 1.93 -2.88 -8.08
C TYR A 61 2.48 -4.05 -8.90
N ILE A 62 3.66 -4.58 -8.52
CA ILE A 62 4.25 -5.76 -9.18
C ILE A 62 3.29 -6.96 -9.08
N ARG A 63 2.69 -7.18 -7.91
CA ARG A 63 1.72 -8.26 -7.72
C ARG A 63 0.54 -8.14 -8.68
N ARG A 64 -0.01 -6.93 -8.85
CA ARG A 64 -1.10 -6.66 -9.80
C ARG A 64 -0.67 -6.87 -11.25
N MET A 65 0.54 -6.45 -11.62
CA MET A 65 1.10 -6.67 -12.95
C MET A 65 1.27 -8.16 -13.28
N LYS A 66 1.77 -8.96 -12.33
CA LYS A 66 1.87 -10.42 -12.47
C LYS A 66 0.51 -11.09 -12.64
N LYS A 67 -0.50 -10.63 -11.89
CA LYS A 67 -1.87 -11.13 -12.05
C LYS A 67 -2.42 -10.78 -13.44
N LEU A 68 -2.18 -9.58 -13.93
CA LEU A 68 -2.60 -9.18 -15.27
C LEU A 68 -1.91 -10.00 -16.36
N SER A 69 -0.60 -10.28 -16.23
CA SER A 69 0.11 -11.11 -17.21
C SER A 69 -0.42 -12.55 -17.24
N GLN A 70 -0.74 -13.12 -16.07
CA GLN A 70 -1.35 -14.46 -15.97
C GLN A 70 -2.71 -14.51 -16.67
N LEU A 71 -3.58 -13.52 -16.43
CA LEU A 71 -4.89 -13.44 -17.08
C LEU A 71 -4.78 -13.30 -18.61
N LYS A 72 -3.78 -12.54 -19.09
CA LYS A 72 -3.55 -12.40 -20.54
C LYS A 72 -3.08 -13.70 -21.20
N LEU A 73 -2.23 -14.47 -20.52
CA LEU A 73 -1.77 -15.77 -21.03
C LEU A 73 -2.95 -16.77 -21.08
N ALA A 74 -3.73 -16.87 -20.00
CA ALA A 74 -4.92 -17.72 -19.97
C ALA A 74 -5.92 -17.35 -21.07
N ALA A 75 -6.20 -16.06 -21.27
CA ALA A 75 -7.08 -15.61 -22.34
C ALA A 75 -6.53 -15.90 -23.75
N ALA A 76 -5.20 -15.89 -23.93
CA ALA A 76 -4.58 -16.26 -25.20
C ALA A 76 -4.68 -17.76 -25.47
N GLU A 77 -4.45 -18.59 -24.44
CA GLU A 77 -4.63 -20.04 -24.50
C GLU A 77 -6.09 -20.40 -24.84
N GLU A 78 -7.06 -19.80 -24.14
CA GLU A 78 -8.50 -19.96 -24.43
C GLU A 78 -8.90 -19.53 -25.85
N SER A 79 -8.21 -18.54 -26.43
CA SER A 79 -8.48 -18.10 -27.81
C SER A 79 -7.84 -18.98 -28.89
N SER A 80 -6.87 -19.81 -28.50
CA SER A 80 -6.15 -20.71 -29.39
C SER A 80 -6.73 -22.13 -29.44
N GLU A 81 -7.66 -22.43 -28.53
CA GLU A 81 -8.48 -23.65 -28.48
C GLU A 81 -9.82 -23.45 -29.20
#